data_AF-A0A7W8E596-F1
#
_entry.id   AF-A0A7W8E596-F1
#
_cell.length_a   1.000
_cell.length_b   1.000
_cell.length_c   1.000
_cell.angle_alpha   90.00
_cell.angle_beta   90.00
_cell.angle_gamma   90.00
#
_symmetry.space_group_name_H-M   'P 1'
#
loop_
_entity.id
_entity.type
_entity.pdbx_description
1 polymer ?
#
loop_
_entity_poly.entity_id
_entity_poly.type
_entity_poly.pdbx_seq_one_letter_code
_entity_poly.pdbx_strand_id
1 'polypeptide(L)' 'MIQIPLTPEQFDSKVAQIAAQQGINLIGHEGTIEKMGVKANYVYQNGVLSITIVDKPMFLSESMVENQLKAWL' A
#
# COMPACT_ATOMS: atom_id res chain seq x y z
N MET A 1 3.32 6.61 8.74
CA MET A 1 2.26 5.57 8.72
C MET A 1 1.09 6.09 7.92
N ILE A 2 0.52 5.29 7.01
CA ILE A 2 -0.53 5.75 6.08
C ILE A 2 -1.83 5.03 6.45
N GLN A 3 -2.93 5.78 6.56
CA GLN A 3 -4.25 5.23 6.81
C GLN A 3 -5.21 5.77 5.75
N ILE A 4 -5.87 4.87 5.04
CA ILE A 4 -6.80 5.20 3.96
C ILE A 4 -8.15 4.56 4.31
N PRO A 5 -9.18 5.36 4.65
CA PRO A 5 -10.52 4.83 4.83
C PRO A 5 -11.05 4.35 3.48
N LEU A 6 -11.41 3.08 3.39
CA LEU A 6 -11.95 2.43 2.19
C LEU A 6 -13.09 1.53 2.62
N THR A 7 -14.20 1.54 1.89
CA THR A 7 -15.23 0.50 2.07
C THR A 7 -14.73 -0.83 1.52
N PRO A 8 -15.32 -1.99 1.90
CA PRO A 8 -14.90 -3.29 1.37
C PRO A 8 -14.95 -3.36 -0.16
N GLU A 9 -16.02 -2.84 -0.77
CA GLU A 9 -16.17 -2.79 -2.23
C GLU A 9 -15.13 -1.88 -2.91
N GLN A 10 -14.80 -0.76 -2.24
CA GLN A 10 -13.74 0.13 -2.71
C GLN A 10 -12.37 -0.52 -2.58
N PHE A 11 -12.12 -1.26 -1.49
CA PHE A 11 -10.87 -1.99 -1.30
C PHE A 11 -10.68 -3.01 -2.43
N ASP A 12 -11.67 -3.86 -2.71
CA ASP A 12 -11.56 -4.87 -3.78
C ASP A 12 -11.33 -4.24 -5.15
N SER A 13 -12.08 -3.19 -5.49
CA SER A 13 -11.90 -2.45 -6.74
C SER A 13 -10.50 -1.83 -6.84
N LYS A 14 -10.00 -1.30 -5.72
CA LYS A 14 -8.72 -0.62 -5.64
C LYS A 14 -7.56 -1.62 -5.69
N VAL A 15 -7.66 -2.77 -5.04
CA VAL A 15 -6.73 -3.90 -5.17
C VAL A 15 -6.58 -4.32 -6.63
N ALA A 16 -7.70 -4.49 -7.35
CA ALA A 16 -7.67 -4.85 -8.76
C ALA A 16 -7.01 -3.75 -9.62
N GLN A 17 -7.27 -2.48 -9.33
CA GLN A 17 -6.65 -1.34 -10.01
C GLN A 17 -5.13 -1.28 -9.74
N ILE A 18 -4.71 -1.45 -8.50
CA ILE A 18 -3.30 -1.45 -8.08
C ILE A 18 -2.55 -2.60 -8.75
N ALA A 19 -3.15 -3.79 -8.80
CA ALA A 19 -2.60 -4.94 -9.51
C ALA A 19 -2.41 -4.64 -11.01
N ALA A 20 -3.41 -4.06 -11.67
CA ALA A 20 -3.36 -3.77 -13.10
C ALA A 20 -2.41 -2.61 -13.46
N GLN A 21 -2.38 -1.54 -12.66
CA GLN A 21 -1.61 -0.32 -12.96
C GLN A 21 -0.18 -0.38 -12.44
N GLN A 22 0.02 -1.02 -11.29
CA GLN A 22 1.29 -1.02 -10.57
C GLN A 22 1.92 -2.42 -10.50
N GLY A 23 1.21 -3.49 -10.86
CA GLY A 23 1.71 -4.85 -10.68
C GLY A 23 1.91 -5.23 -9.21
N ILE A 24 1.26 -4.51 -8.29
CA ILE A 24 1.27 -4.82 -6.86
C ILE A 24 0.03 -5.66 -6.57
N ASN A 25 0.22 -6.93 -6.22
CA ASN A 25 -0.90 -7.79 -5.80
C ASN A 25 -1.07 -7.71 -4.29
N LEU A 26 -2.15 -7.08 -3.86
CA LEU A 26 -2.63 -7.16 -2.48
C LEU A 26 -3.52 -8.39 -2.37
N ILE A 27 -3.02 -9.46 -1.76
CA ILE A 27 -3.76 -10.71 -1.58
C ILE A 27 -4.34 -10.72 -0.16
N GLY A 28 -5.67 -10.78 -0.04
CA GLY A 28 -6.36 -10.78 1.25
C GLY A 28 -6.34 -9.42 1.96
N HIS A 29 -6.62 -9.44 3.27
CA HIS A 29 -6.73 -8.24 4.11
C HIS A 29 -5.42 -7.84 4.78
N GLU A 30 -4.35 -8.60 4.64
CA GLU A 30 -3.05 -8.22 5.17
C GLU A 30 -1.94 -8.83 4.33
N GLY A 31 -0.78 -8.17 4.30
CA GLY A 31 0.38 -8.68 3.57
C GLY A 31 1.48 -7.65 3.43
N THR A 32 2.35 -7.88 2.46
CA THR A 32 3.53 -7.03 2.20
C THR A 32 3.53 -6.56 0.75
N ILE A 33 3.65 -5.25 0.57
CA ILE A 33 3.95 -4.58 -0.69
C ILE A 33 5.46 -4.48 -0.80
N GLU A 34 6.01 -4.98 -1.89
CA GLU A 34 7.43 -4.81 -2.22
C GLU A 34 7.55 -4.29 -3.65
N LYS A 35 8.06 -3.06 -3.80
CA LYS A 35 8.24 -2.44 -5.12
C LYS A 35 9.32 -1.37 -5.07
N MET A 36 10.18 -1.32 -6.09
CA MET A 36 11.27 -0.34 -6.23
C MET A 36 12.18 -0.24 -4.97
N GLY A 37 12.43 -1.36 -4.30
CA GLY A 37 13.23 -1.41 -3.07
C GLY A 37 12.54 -0.83 -1.83
N VAL A 38 11.27 -0.45 -1.92
CA VAL A 38 10.41 -0.12 -0.78
C VAL A 38 9.67 -1.38 -0.35
N LYS A 39 9.69 -1.66 0.94
CA LYS A 39 8.92 -2.73 1.58
C LYS A 39 7.96 -2.13 2.59
N ALA A 40 6.67 -2.39 2.42
CA ALA A 40 5.64 -1.90 3.33
C ALA A 40 4.64 -3.01 3.64
N ASN A 41 4.22 -3.13 4.89
CA ASN A 41 3.13 -4.01 5.27
C ASN A 41 1.81 -3.27 5.17
N TYR A 42 0.78 -3.93 4.65
CA TYR A 42 -0.58 -3.42 4.60
C TYR A 42 -1.50 -4.30 5.45
N VAL A 43 -2.48 -3.66 6.08
CA VAL A 43 -3.56 -4.31 6.84
C VAL A 43 -4.85 -3.55 6.58
N TYR A 44 -5.84 -4.22 6.04
CA TYR A 44 -7.19 -3.73 5.83
C TYR A 44 -8.12 -4.33 6.88
N GLN A 45 -8.53 -3.51 7.85
CA GLN A 45 -9.46 -3.92 8.90
C GLN A 45 -10.41 -2.77 9.23
N ASN A 46 -11.66 -3.10 9.59
CA ASN A 46 -12.68 -2.13 10.00
C ASN A 46 -12.90 -0.98 9.01
N GLY A 47 -12.78 -1.24 7.70
CA GLY A 47 -12.94 -0.20 6.66
C GLY A 47 -11.76 0.77 6.54
N VAL A 48 -10.58 0.39 7.04
CA VAL A 48 -9.37 1.21 6.95
C VAL A 48 -8.21 0.35 6.46
N LEU A 49 -7.57 0.80 5.37
CA LEU A 49 -6.31 0.27 4.88
C LEU A 49 -5.17 1.02 5.57
N SER A 50 -4.48 0.33 6.47
CA SER A 50 -3.29 0.81 7.18
C SER A 50 -2.04 0.28 6.51
N ILE A 51 -1.06 1.16 6.30
CA ILE A 51 0.21 0.81 5.68
C ILE A 51 1.37 1.32 6.51
N THR A 52 2.29 0.39 6.78
CA THR A 52 3.49 0.60 7.59
C THR A 52 4.71 0.31 6.73
N ILE A 53 5.53 1.33 6.49
CA ILE A 53 6.81 1.16 5.81
C ILE A 53 7.73 0.34 6.74
N VAL A 54 8.21 -0.79 6.24
CA VAL A 54 9.11 -1.72 6.97
C VAL A 54 10.55 -1.46 6.57
N ASP A 55 10.79 -1.28 5.28
CA ASP A 55 12.10 -0.99 4.74
C ASP A 55 12.00 -0.01 3.58
N LYS A 56 13.04 0.78 3.41
CA LYS A 56 13.13 1.74 2.32
C LYS A 56 14.57 1.93 1.88
N PRO A 57 14.80 2.31 0.60
CA PRO A 57 16.13 2.66 0.16
C PRO A 57 16.66 3.87 0.93
N MET A 58 17.94 3.84 1.33
CA MET A 58 18.54 4.91 2.13
C MET A 58 18.60 6.27 1.42
N PHE A 59 18.57 6.26 0.07
CA PHE A 59 18.54 7.48 -0.74
C PHE A 59 17.14 8.11 -0.87
N LEU A 60 16.08 7.44 -0.41
CA LEU A 60 14.72 7.98 -0.38
C LEU A 60 14.35 8.46 1.01
N SER A 61 13.85 9.70 1.11
CA SER A 61 13.26 10.21 2.34
C SER A 61 11.93 9.51 2.63
N GLU A 62 11.57 9.36 3.90
CA GLU A 62 10.27 8.75 4.29
C GLU A 62 9.09 9.43 3.60
N SER A 63 9.10 10.76 3.53
CA SER A 63 8.04 11.52 2.87
C SER A 63 7.90 11.23 1.37
N MET A 64 9.01 10.90 0.69
CA MET A 64 8.96 10.48 -0.72
C MET A 64 8.35 9.10 -0.85
N VAL A 65 8.73 8.18 0.04
CA VAL A 65 8.16 6.83 0.10
C VAL A 65 6.67 6.87 0.43
N GLU A 66 6.26 7.70 1.40
CA GLU A 66 4.85 7.87 1.76
C GLU A 66 4.03 8.47 0.62
N ASN A 67 4.55 9.50 -0.06
CA ASN A 67 3.88 10.07 -1.24
C ASN A 67 3.79 9.05 -2.38
N GLN A 68 4.83 8.24 -2.57
CA GLN A 68 4.84 7.23 -3.61
C GLN A 68 3.86 6.09 -3.30
N LEU A 69 3.78 5.65 -2.05
CA LEU A 69 2.79 4.68 -1.60
C LEU A 69 1.37 5.21 -1.80
N LYS A 70 1.10 6.47 -1.41
CA LYS A 70 -0.19 7.13 -1.70
C LYS A 70 -0.49 7.21 -3.20
N ALA A 71 0.52 7.43 -4.04
CA ALA A 71 0.33 7.46 -5.49
C ALA A 71 0.08 6.07 -6.09
N TRP A 72 0.57 5.01 -5.45
CA TRP A 72 0.24 3.65 -5.85
C TRP A 72 -1.17 3.24 -5.44
N LEU A 73 -1.72 3.84 -4.37
CA LEU A 73 -2.99 3.50 -3.72
C LEU A 73 -4.08 4.53 -4.03
#